data_AF-A0A524JJ80-F1
#
_entry.id   AF-A0A524JJ80-F1
#
_cell.length_a   1.000
_cell.length_b   1.000
_cell.length_c   1.000
_cell.angle_alpha   90.00
_cell.angle_beta   90.00
_cell.angle_gamma   90.00
#
_symmetry.space_group_name_H-M   'P 1'
#
loop_
_entity.id
_entity.type
_entity.pdbx_description
1 polymer ?
#
loop_
_entity_poly.entity_id
_entity_poly.type
_entity_poly.pdbx_seq_one_letter_code
_entity_poly.pdbx_strand_id
1 'polypeptide(L)'
;SEGRIDFRDLVKDLAKKFRMRIEMRQIGIRDEAKMIGGVGICGRQLCCKTFLNNLEPITLQMAKKQNLNMNPVKISGMCGRLMCCLSYEETVGGRVVIEDQDERIGYDEEDDLVAEDKK
;
A
#
# COMPACT_ATOMS: atom_id res chain seq x y z
N SER A 1 12.29 2.90 -25.29
CA SER A 1 10.85 3.08 -25.00
C SER A 1 10.21 1.71 -24.92
N GLU A 2 10.58 0.93 -23.90
CA GLU A 2 10.02 -0.38 -23.61
C GLU A 2 9.00 -0.24 -22.48
N GLY A 3 7.81 -0.81 -22.62
CA GLY A 3 6.87 -0.96 -21.48
C GLY A 3 5.46 -0.42 -21.69
N ARG A 4 5.13 0.23 -22.80
CA ARG A 4 3.73 0.56 -23.12
C ARG A 4 3.13 -0.56 -23.95
N ILE A 5 2.35 -1.42 -23.29
CA ILE A 5 1.60 -2.50 -23.95
C ILE A 5 0.38 -1.89 -24.64
N ASP A 6 0.23 -2.11 -25.95
CA ASP A 6 -0.94 -1.68 -26.72
C ASP A 6 -1.98 -2.81 -26.76
N PHE A 7 -3.16 -2.56 -26.19
CA PHE A 7 -4.25 -3.53 -26.13
C PHE A 7 -5.29 -3.34 -27.23
N ARG A 8 -5.05 -2.46 -28.23
CA ARG A 8 -6.06 -2.14 -29.25
C ARG A 8 -6.55 -3.34 -30.04
N ASP A 9 -5.66 -4.24 -30.44
CA ASP A 9 -6.07 -5.42 -31.22
C ASP A 9 -6.82 -6.43 -30.37
N LEU A 10 -6.41 -6.63 -29.10
CA LEU A 10 -7.16 -7.45 -28.14
C LEU A 10 -8.58 -6.91 -27.91
N VAL A 11 -8.74 -5.58 -27.79
CA VAL A 11 -10.07 -4.96 -27.64
C VAL A 11 -10.95 -5.24 -28.86
N LYS A 12 -10.41 -5.15 -30.08
CA LYS A 12 -11.16 -5.46 -31.32
C LYS A 12 -11.59 -6.92 -31.37
N ASP A 13 -10.69 -7.84 -31.03
CA ASP A 13 -10.97 -9.27 -31.06
C ASP A 13 -12.06 -9.65 -30.05
N LEU A 14 -11.98 -9.12 -28.83
CA LEU A 14 -13.00 -9.33 -27.81
C LEU A 14 -14.34 -8.70 -28.23
N ALA A 15 -14.34 -7.48 -28.78
CA ALA A 15 -15.57 -6.81 -29.21
C ALA A 15 -16.27 -7.59 -30.33
N LYS A 16 -15.51 -8.13 -31.30
CA LYS A 16 -16.03 -8.99 -32.36
C LYS A 16 -16.59 -10.31 -31.82
N LYS A 17 -15.91 -10.92 -30.85
CA LYS A 17 -16.32 -12.18 -30.23
C LYS A 17 -17.61 -12.05 -29.42
N PHE A 18 -17.71 -11.01 -28.58
CA PHE A 18 -18.81 -10.82 -27.64
C PHE A 18 -19.94 -9.92 -28.17
N ARG A 19 -19.75 -9.28 -29.34
CA ARG A 19 -20.72 -8.36 -29.96
C ARG A 19 -21.19 -7.26 -29.00
N MET A 20 -20.28 -6.77 -28.16
CA MET A 20 -20.54 -5.74 -27.15
C MET A 20 -19.43 -4.69 -27.16
N ARG A 21 -19.73 -3.50 -26.65
CA ARG A 21 -18.74 -2.45 -26.44
C ARG A 21 -17.85 -2.82 -25.26
N ILE A 22 -16.55 -2.98 -25.50
CA ILE A 22 -15.56 -3.33 -24.47
C ILE A 22 -14.71 -2.12 -24.17
N GLU A 23 -14.68 -1.71 -22.90
CA GLU A 23 -13.79 -0.68 -22.37
C GLU A 23 -12.74 -1.34 -21.48
N MET A 24 -11.47 -1.14 -21.81
CA MET A 24 -10.37 -1.50 -20.90
C MET A 24 -9.96 -0.28 -20.09
N ARG A 25 -9.80 -0.45 -18.78
CA ARG A 25 -9.31 0.59 -17.88
C ARG A 25 -8.07 0.08 -17.18
N GLN A 26 -7.01 0.87 -17.22
CA GLN A 26 -5.84 0.60 -16.39
C GLN A 26 -6.19 0.96 -14.94
N ILE A 27 -5.90 0.03 -14.04
CA ILE A 27 -6.09 0.21 -12.59
C ILE A 27 -4.72 0.38 -11.95
N GLY A 28 -4.62 1.23 -10.93
CA GLY A 28 -3.37 1.38 -10.19
C GLY A 28 -3.10 0.19 -9.29
N ILE A 29 -1.84 -0.03 -8.92
CA ILE A 29 -1.43 -1.11 -7.98
C ILE A 29 -2.19 -1.07 -6.64
N ARG A 30 -2.60 0.13 -6.20
CA ARG A 30 -3.43 0.27 -4.99
C ARG A 30 -4.87 -0.17 -5.23
N ASP A 31 -5.44 0.15 -6.38
CA ASP A 31 -6.81 -0.25 -6.72
C ASP A 31 -6.90 -1.76 -6.90
N GLU A 32 -5.86 -2.38 -7.46
CA GLU A 32 -5.70 -3.82 -7.51
C GLU A 32 -5.70 -4.43 -6.09
N ALA A 33 -4.81 -3.95 -5.20
CA ALA A 33 -4.78 -4.42 -3.81
C ALA A 33 -6.11 -4.17 -3.08
N LYS A 34 -6.80 -3.07 -3.37
CA LYS A 34 -8.15 -2.79 -2.85
C LYS A 34 -9.18 -3.80 -3.38
N MET A 35 -9.16 -4.13 -4.66
CA MET A 35 -10.09 -5.08 -5.27
C MET A 35 -9.90 -6.49 -4.71
N ILE A 36 -8.65 -6.95 -4.65
CA ILE A 36 -8.30 -8.25 -4.06
C ILE A 36 -8.60 -8.27 -2.56
N GLY A 37 -8.29 -7.17 -1.86
CA GLY A 37 -8.36 -7.10 -0.41
C GLY A 37 -7.13 -7.74 0.26
N GLY A 38 -7.25 -8.02 1.55
CA GLY A 38 -6.16 -8.60 2.34
C GLY A 38 -6.09 -8.02 3.75
N VAL A 39 -5.02 -8.35 4.45
CA VAL A 39 -4.76 -7.97 5.83
C VAL A 39 -3.46 -7.16 5.89
N GLY A 40 -3.52 -5.95 6.44
CA GLY A 40 -2.34 -5.13 6.65
C GLY A 40 -1.46 -5.65 7.78
N ILE A 41 -0.27 -5.07 7.93
CA ILE A 41 0.67 -5.45 9.01
C ILE A 41 0.11 -5.24 10.42
N CYS A 42 -0.94 -4.43 10.56
CA CYS A 42 -1.69 -4.22 11.80
C CYS A 42 -2.70 -5.34 12.12
N GLY A 43 -2.77 -6.40 11.29
CA GLY A 43 -3.69 -7.52 11.47
C GLY A 43 -5.14 -7.23 11.07
N ARG A 44 -5.44 -6.03 10.55
CA ARG A 44 -6.79 -5.63 10.11
C ARG A 44 -6.92 -5.66 8.59
N GLN A 45 -8.17 -5.73 8.10
CA GLN A 45 -8.45 -5.61 6.68
C GLN A 45 -7.92 -4.28 6.11
N LEU A 46 -7.54 -4.27 4.83
CA LEU A 46 -7.01 -3.08 4.17
C LEU A 46 -7.95 -1.88 4.31
N CYS A 47 -7.44 -0.75 4.83
CA CYS A 47 -8.25 0.46 5.04
C CYS A 47 -8.86 0.96 3.72
N CYS A 48 -8.10 0.89 2.61
CA CYS A 48 -8.59 1.29 1.29
C CYS A 48 -9.72 0.42 0.74
N LYS A 49 -9.88 -0.82 1.23
CA LYS A 49 -10.98 -1.72 0.89
C LYS A 49 -12.20 -1.54 1.79
N THR A 50 -11.98 -1.12 3.03
CA THR A 50 -13.02 -1.07 4.06
C THR A 50 -13.68 0.30 4.14
N PHE A 51 -12.97 1.31 4.64
CA PHE A 51 -13.55 2.63 4.94
C PHE A 51 -12.89 3.80 4.21
N LEU A 52 -11.62 3.66 3.81
CA LEU A 52 -10.80 4.76 3.29
C LEU A 52 -10.78 4.76 1.75
N ASN A 53 -11.92 5.09 1.14
CA ASN A 53 -12.09 5.03 -0.31
C ASN A 53 -11.44 6.19 -1.07
N ASN A 54 -11.40 7.38 -0.47
CA ASN A 54 -10.77 8.58 -1.02
C ASN A 54 -9.49 8.84 -0.24
N LEU A 55 -8.37 8.81 -0.96
CA LEU A 55 -7.05 8.85 -0.36
C LEU A 55 -6.39 10.17 -0.72
N GLU A 56 -6.01 10.91 0.31
CA GLU A 56 -5.09 12.03 0.11
C GLU A 56 -3.69 11.52 -0.24
N PRO A 57 -2.86 12.35 -0.89
CA PRO A 57 -1.45 12.03 -1.12
C PRO A 57 -0.74 11.73 0.21
N ILE A 58 -0.14 10.54 0.31
CA ILE A 58 0.58 10.12 1.51
C ILE A 58 2.05 10.48 1.33
N THR A 59 2.64 11.14 2.33
CA THR A 59 4.04 11.55 2.31
C THR A 59 4.85 10.85 3.39
N LEU A 60 6.18 10.76 3.21
CA LEU A 60 7.08 10.21 4.23
C LEU A 60 7.05 11.02 5.53
N GLN A 61 6.73 12.32 5.46
CA GLN A 61 6.61 13.17 6.64
C GLN A 61 5.49 12.71 7.59
N MET A 62 4.40 12.17 7.06
CA MET A 62 3.30 11.62 7.89
C MET A 62 3.78 10.43 8.72
N ALA A 63 4.60 9.55 8.12
CA ALA A 63 5.21 8.42 8.83
C ALA A 63 6.18 8.90 9.93
N LYS A 64 6.99 9.92 9.63
CA LYS A 64 7.92 10.51 10.59
C LYS A 64 7.21 11.15 11.79
N LYS A 65 6.15 11.93 11.56
CA LYS A 65 5.34 12.55 12.64
C LYS A 65 4.68 11.52 13.56
N GLN A 66 4.44 10.33 13.04
CA GLN A 66 3.84 9.22 13.79
C GLN A 66 4.89 8.27 14.37
N ASN A 67 6.16 8.69 14.44
CA ASN A 67 7.29 7.94 15.02
C ASN A 67 7.42 6.50 14.51
N LEU A 68 7.17 6.26 13.22
CA LEU A 68 7.43 4.96 12.62
C LEU A 68 8.90 4.78 12.21
N ASN A 69 9.34 3.53 12.24
CA ASN A 69 10.58 3.11 11.59
C ASN A 69 10.53 3.46 10.10
N MET A 70 11.52 4.20 9.60
CA MET A 70 11.59 4.67 8.21
C MET A 70 11.99 3.59 7.20
N ASN A 71 12.14 2.33 7.63
CA ASN A 71 12.30 1.19 6.74
C ASN A 71 11.10 1.09 5.79
N PRO A 72 11.30 1.18 4.45
CA PRO A 72 10.24 1.14 3.45
C PRO A 72 9.29 -0.06 3.58
N VAL A 73 9.79 -1.21 4.04
CA VAL A 73 8.98 -2.43 4.24
C VAL A 73 7.96 -2.23 5.36
N LYS A 74 8.33 -1.53 6.44
CA LYS A 74 7.47 -1.30 7.61
C LYS A 74 6.45 -0.18 7.38
N ILE A 75 6.71 0.76 6.45
CA ILE A 75 5.81 1.88 6.15
C ILE A 75 5.00 1.71 4.86
N SER A 76 5.21 0.61 4.12
CA SER A 76 4.47 0.31 2.90
C SER A 76 3.28 -0.61 3.18
N GLY A 77 2.15 -0.33 2.56
CA GLY A 77 1.02 -1.26 2.52
C GLY A 77 1.26 -2.38 1.52
N MET A 78 0.36 -3.38 1.51
CA MET A 78 0.42 -4.53 0.59
C MET A 78 0.54 -4.17 -0.90
N CYS A 79 0.07 -2.98 -1.29
CA CYS A 79 0.19 -2.49 -2.67
C CYS A 79 1.61 -1.97 -3.04
N GLY A 80 2.59 -2.04 -2.13
CA GLY A 80 3.95 -1.53 -2.34
C GLY A 80 4.08 0.00 -2.27
N ARG A 81 3.01 0.72 -1.93
CA ARG A 81 3.03 2.17 -1.63
C ARG A 81 2.83 2.41 -0.14
N LEU A 82 3.20 3.61 0.34
CA LEU A 82 2.99 4.04 1.72
C LEU A 82 1.59 3.72 2.25
N MET A 83 1.51 3.26 3.51
CA MET A 83 0.26 2.84 4.13
C MET A 83 -0.80 3.94 4.11
N CYS A 84 -2.01 3.59 3.69
CA CYS A 84 -3.14 4.52 3.60
C CYS A 84 -3.64 5.02 4.96
N CYS A 85 -3.46 4.24 6.01
CA CYS A 85 -3.78 4.67 7.37
C CYS A 85 -2.95 5.84 7.86
N LEU A 86 -1.75 6.10 7.30
CA LEU A 86 -0.92 7.24 7.71
C LEU A 86 -1.68 8.58 7.59
N SER A 87 -2.39 8.78 6.49
CA SER A 87 -3.20 9.99 6.30
C SER A 87 -4.41 10.05 7.21
N TYR A 88 -5.08 8.91 7.38
CA TYR A 88 -6.24 8.82 8.27
C TYR A 88 -5.85 9.10 9.73
N GLU A 89 -4.81 8.44 10.23
CA GLU A 89 -4.36 8.51 11.62
C GLU A 89 -3.78 9.88 11.97
N GLU A 90 -3.13 10.57 11.03
CA GLU A 90 -2.72 11.97 11.23
C GLU A 90 -3.93 12.90 11.39
N THR A 91 -5.03 12.62 10.67
CA THR A 91 -6.26 13.41 10.75
C THR A 91 -7.05 13.15 12.02
N VAL A 92 -7.17 11.90 12.45
CA VAL A 92 -8.02 11.50 13.58
C VAL A 92 -7.27 11.33 14.91
N GLY A 93 -5.93 11.50 14.93
CA GLY A 93 -5.10 11.27 16.10
C GLY A 93 -5.02 9.78 16.50
N GLY A 94 -5.12 8.88 15.53
CA GLY A 94 -5.40 7.45 15.77
C GLY A 94 -4.26 6.65 16.38
N ARG A 95 -3.02 7.13 16.33
CA ARG A 95 -1.89 6.53 17.05
C ARG A 95 -1.65 7.31 18.33
N VAL A 96 -1.87 6.64 19.46
CA VAL A 96 -1.45 7.13 20.76
C VAL A 96 0.07 7.18 20.74
N VAL A 97 0.63 8.38 20.65
CA VAL A 97 2.03 8.60 21.03
C VAL A 97 2.00 8.54 22.55
N ILE A 98 2.56 7.48 23.12
CA ILE A 98 2.89 7.48 24.55
C ILE A 98 4.06 8.46 24.66
N GLU A 99 3.75 9.72 24.92
CA GLU A 99 4.74 10.67 25.40
C GLU A 99 5.21 10.12 26.74
N ASP A 100 6.51 9.84 26.83
CA ASP A 100 7.19 9.23 27.97
C ASP A 100 7.09 7.71 28.10
N GLN A 101 7.85 6.97 27.28
CA GLN A 101 8.79 5.96 27.77
C GLN A 101 9.72 5.48 26.65
N ASP A 102 11.00 5.79 26.83
CA ASP A 102 12.18 5.21 26.19
C ASP A 102 12.35 3.70 26.49
N GLU A 103 11.26 2.94 26.64
CA GLU A 103 11.30 1.49 26.79
C GLU A 103 10.90 0.83 25.47
N ARG A 104 11.93 0.57 24.67
CA ARG A 104 11.88 -0.28 23.48
C ARG A 104 11.12 -1.57 23.82
N ILE A 105 9.90 -1.70 23.32
CA ILE A 105 9.35 -3.03 23.05
C ILE A 105 10.13 -3.55 21.82
N GLY A 106 11.23 -4.25 22.12
CA GLY A 106 12.03 -5.11 21.25
C GLY A 106 11.98 -4.82 19.76
N TYR A 107 12.80 -3.88 19.31
CA TYR A 107 13.46 -4.01 18.01
C TYR A 107 14.91 -4.36 18.33
N ASP A 108 15.21 -5.66 18.38
CA ASP A 108 16.58 -6.13 18.39
C ASP A 108 17.12 -5.94 16.97
N GLU A 109 18.09 -5.04 16.80
CA GLU A 109 18.71 -4.70 15.51
C GLU A 109 19.43 -5.90 14.86
N GLU A 110 19.64 -7.00 15.60
CA GLU A 110 20.38 -8.17 15.16
C GLU A 110 19.58 -9.15 14.29
N ASP A 111 18.24 -9.13 14.33
CA ASP A 111 17.40 -10.13 13.62
C ASP A 111 17.20 -9.86 12.12
N ASP A 112 17.41 -8.62 11.65
CA ASP A 112 17.19 -8.26 10.23
C ASP A 112 18.47 -8.40 9.37
N LEU A 113 19.63 -8.73 9.95
CA LEU A 113 20.88 -8.98 9.21
C LEU A 113 20.93 -10.36 8.52
N VAL A 114 19.94 -11.24 8.75
CA VAL A 114 19.94 -12.61 8.20
C VAL A 114 19.34 -12.68 6.78
N ALA A 115 18.88 -11.56 6.22
CA ALA A 115 18.27 -11.54 4.88
C ALA A 115 19.24 -11.20 3.73
N GLU A 116 20.51 -10.84 3.98
CA GLU A 116 21.44 -10.41 2.92
C GLU A 116 22.50 -11.43 2.48
N ASP A 117 22.56 -12.64 3.05
CA ASP A 117 23.53 -13.67 2.61
C ASP A 117 22.88 -15.01 2.24
N LYS A 118 22.30 -15.05 1.03
CA LYS A 118 22.34 -16.26 0.19
C LYS A 118 22.70 -15.88 -1.25
N LYS A 119 24.00 -15.76 -1.49
CA LYS A 119 24.60 -16.02 -2.79
C LYS A 119 25.82 -16.92 -2.62
#